data_AF-A0A7C0UR46-F1
#
_entry.id   AF-A0A7C0UR46-F1
#
_cell.length_a   1.000
_cell.length_b   1.000
_cell.length_c   1.000
_cell.angle_alpha   90.00
_cell.angle_beta   90.00
_cell.angle_gamma   90.00
#
_symmetry.space_group_name_H-M   'P 1'
#
loop_
_entity.id
_entity.type
_entity.pdbx_description
1 polymer ?
#
loop_
_entity_poly.entity_id
_entity_poly.type
_entity_poly.pdbx_seq_one_letter_code
_entity_poly.pdbx_strand_id
1 'polypeptide(L)' 'MRSDEVKKGIERTAHRALLKALGITDEEMNKPFIGVANAYNTIVPGHMMLDKVTQAVKEGIYS' A
#
# COMPACT_ATOMS: atom_id res chain seq x y z
N MET A 1 14.10 2.08 7.82
CA MET A 1 13.29 1.06 7.10
C MET A 1 13.14 1.49 5.64
N ARG A 2 12.98 0.60 4.66
CA ARG A 2 12.90 1.01 3.22
C ARG A 2 11.83 2.06 2.94
N SER A 3 10.66 1.95 3.59
CA SER A 3 9.58 2.94 3.45
C SER A 3 9.95 4.34 3.94
N ASP A 4 10.98 4.51 4.76
CA ASP A 4 11.38 5.84 5.24
C ASP A 4 11.98 6.70 4.12
N GLU A 5 12.56 6.08 3.10
CA GLU A 5 13.21 6.77 1.97
C GLU A 5 12.23 7.66 1.19
N VAL A 6 10.93 7.34 1.23
CA VAL A 6 9.87 8.12 0.57
C VAL A 6 9.07 9.00 1.52
N LYS A 7 9.26 8.85 2.84
CA LYS A 7 8.46 9.53 3.88
C LYS A 7 9.24 10.61 4.64
N LYS A 8 10.52 10.36 4.96
CA LYS A 8 11.33 11.20 5.84
C LYS A 8 12.20 12.16 5.04
N GLY A 9 12.60 13.27 5.67
CA GLY A 9 13.40 14.31 5.03
C GLY A 9 12.55 15.43 4.42
N ILE A 10 13.15 16.62 4.32
CA ILE A 10 12.49 17.81 3.80
C ILE A 10 12.24 17.68 2.29
N GLU A 11 13.11 16.97 1.59
CA GLU A 11 13.03 16.67 0.15
C GLU A 11 11.84 15.77 -0.20
N ARG A 12 11.28 15.04 0.78
CA ARG A 12 10.11 14.16 0.57
C ARG A 12 8.76 14.84 0.78
N THR A 13 8.73 16.17 0.87
CA THR A 13 7.49 16.94 1.07
C THR A 13 6.42 16.66 0.01
N ALA A 14 6.79 16.67 -1.28
CA ALA A 14 5.85 16.36 -2.37
C ALA A 14 5.33 14.92 -2.31
N HIS A 15 6.17 13.96 -1.91
CA HIS A 15 5.78 12.55 -1.78
C HIS A 15 4.74 12.39 -0.66
N ARG A 16 4.96 13.01 0.50
CA ARG A 16 3.98 13.02 1.60
C ARG A 16 2.66 13.66 1.20
N ALA A 17 2.66 14.71 0.37
CA ALA A 17 1.43 15.32 -0.13
C ALA A 17 0.59 14.33 -0.95
N LEU A 18 1.22 13.58 -1.86
CA LEU A 18 0.54 12.53 -2.63
C LEU A 18 0.05 11.38 -1.75
N LEU A 19 0.85 10.93 -0.79
CA LEU A 19 0.46 9.88 0.15
C LEU A 19 -0.75 10.30 1.00
N LYS A 20 -0.80 11.56 1.47
CA LYS A 20 -1.96 12.10 2.18
C LYS A 20 -3.20 12.22 1.28
N ALA A 21 -3.02 12.58 0.01
CA ALA A 21 -4.12 12.61 -0.96
C ALA A 21 -4.72 11.22 -1.23
N LEU A 22 -3.93 10.15 -1.06
CA LEU A 22 -4.40 8.76 -1.10
C LEU A 22 -5.11 8.30 0.19
N GLY A 23 -5.21 9.17 1.20
CA GLY A 23 -5.89 8.89 2.46
C GLY A 23 -4.99 8.40 3.59
N ILE A 24 -3.66 8.37 3.40
CA ILE A 24 -2.72 7.95 4.46
C ILE A 24 -2.67 9.02 5.56
N THR A 25 -2.95 8.60 6.78
CA THR A 25 -2.94 9.44 7.98
C THR A 25 -1.53 9.68 8.50
N ASP A 26 -1.36 10.66 9.39
CA ASP A 26 -0.07 10.92 10.04
C ASP A 26 0.37 9.77 10.96
N GLU A 27 -0.58 9.04 11.54
CA GLU A 27 -0.27 7.84 12.32
C GLU A 27 0.29 6.74 11.41
N GLU A 28 -0.38 6.46 10.29
CA GLU A 28 0.06 5.44 9.32
C GLU A 28 1.36 5.81 8.61
N MET A 29 1.67 7.10 8.49
CA MET A 29 2.97 7.57 7.98
C MET A 29 4.15 7.03 8.83
N ASN A 30 3.91 6.67 10.09
CA ASN A 30 4.93 6.07 10.96
C ASN A 30 4.97 4.54 10.89
N LYS A 31 3.99 3.90 10.24
CA LYS A 31 3.93 2.44 10.06
C LYS A 31 4.77 1.98 8.85
N PRO A 32 5.19 0.71 8.80
CA PRO A 32 5.80 0.12 7.60
C PRO A 32 4.86 0.18 6.40
N PHE A 33 5.37 0.47 5.21
CA PHE A 33 4.56 0.36 3.99
C PHE A 33 4.73 -1.04 3.41
N ILE A 34 3.61 -1.74 3.19
CA ILE A 34 3.56 -3.09 2.66
C ILE A 34 2.94 -3.05 1.26
N GLY A 35 3.72 -3.42 0.24
CA GLY A 35 3.21 -3.57 -1.12
C GLY A 35 2.57 -4.95 -1.31
N VAL A 36 1.30 -4.99 -1.70
CA VAL A 36 0.60 -6.24 -2.05
C VAL A 36 0.62 -6.41 -3.56
N ALA A 37 1.55 -7.22 -4.06
CA ALA A 37 1.61 -7.57 -5.48
C ALA A 37 0.57 -8.66 -5.80
N ASN A 38 -0.21 -8.46 -6.86
CA ASN A 38 -1.26 -9.37 -7.27
C ASN A 38 -1.22 -9.59 -8.79
N ALA A 39 -1.40 -10.85 -9.21
CA ALA A 39 -1.53 -11.26 -10.61
C ALA A 39 -2.99 -11.38 -11.08
N TYR A 40 -3.96 -10.78 -10.38
CA TYR A 40 -5.38 -10.79 -10.74
C TYR A 40 -5.57 -10.42 -12.20
N ASN A 41 -6.26 -11.30 -12.92
CA ASN A 41 -6.71 -11.06 -14.28
C ASN A 41 -7.88 -11.99 -14.60
N THR A 42 -8.58 -11.68 -15.69
CA THR A 42 -9.71 -12.46 -16.20
C THR A 42 -9.34 -13.37 -17.37
N ILE A 43 -8.05 -13.42 -17.75
CA ILE A 43 -7.54 -14.25 -18.85
C ILE A 43 -7.42 -15.70 -18.40
N VAL A 44 -6.89 -15.93 -17.19
CA VAL A 44 -6.75 -17.27 -16.60
C VAL A 44 -7.80 -17.45 -15.51
N PRO A 45 -8.72 -18.44 -15.61
CA PRO A 45 -9.79 -18.64 -14.65
C PRO A 45 -9.32 -18.74 -13.19
N GLY A 46 -8.16 -19.35 -12.96
CA GLY A 46 -7.55 -19.46 -11.63
C GLY A 46 -7.16 -18.12 -10.98
N HIS A 47 -7.02 -17.04 -11.75
CA HIS A 47 -6.64 -15.72 -11.22
C HIS A 47 -7.83 -14.81 -10.90
N MET A 48 -9.05 -15.19 -11.28
CA MET A 48 -10.25 -14.36 -11.16
C MET A 48 -10.67 -14.04 -9.72
N MET A 49 -10.15 -14.78 -8.74
CA MET A 49 -10.48 -14.60 -7.32
C MET A 49 -9.34 -13.98 -6.51
N LEU A 50 -8.21 -13.63 -7.16
CA LEU A 50 -7.06 -13.08 -6.44
C LEU A 50 -7.33 -11.66 -5.91
N ASP A 51 -8.29 -10.93 -6.46
CA ASP A 51 -8.77 -9.65 -5.92
C ASP A 51 -9.27 -9.79 -4.48
N LYS A 52 -10.07 -10.84 -4.19
CA LYS A 52 -10.57 -11.16 -2.85
C LYS A 52 -9.45 -11.51 -1.89
N VAL A 53 -8.46 -12.27 -2.37
CA VAL A 53 -7.27 -12.61 -1.57
C VAL A 53 -6.49 -11.34 -1.22
N THR A 54 -6.26 -10.44 -2.19
CA THR A 54 -5.61 -9.16 -1.91
C THR A 54 -6.40 -8.31 -0.91
N GLN A 55 -7.72 -8.31 -0.99
CA GLN A 55 -8.54 -7.57 -0.04
C GLN A 55 -8.39 -8.12 1.40
N ALA A 56 -8.45 -9.44 1.57
CA ALA A 56 -8.23 -10.07 2.89
C ALA A 56 -6.80 -9.82 3.43
N VAL A 57 -5.79 -9.85 2.56
CA VAL A 57 -4.39 -9.51 2.95
C VAL A 57 -4.30 -8.05 3.40
N LYS A 58 -4.94 -7.12 2.68
CA LYS A 58 -4.96 -5.70 3.08
C LYS A 58 -5.61 -5.53 4.45
N GLU A 59 -6.74 -6.18 4.70
CA GLU A 59 -7.42 -6.14 6.00
C GLU A 59 -6.52 -6.66 7.13
N GLY A 60 -5.81 -7.78 6.90
CA GLY A 60 -4.84 -8.30 7.88
C GLY A 60 -3.59 -7.43 8.08
N ILE A 61 -3.25 -6.55 7.15
CA ILE A 61 -2.17 -5.56 7.35
C ILE A 61 -2.64 -4.41 8.26
N TYR A 62 -3.94 -4.09 8.24
CA TYR A 62 -4.54 -3.01 9.03
C TYR A 62 -4.97 -3.44 10.44
N SER A 63 -5.14 -4.75 10.70
CA SER A 63 -5.47 -5.30 12.01
C SER A 63 -4.32 -5.20 13.00
#